data_AF-A0A5C8UKP6-F1
#
_entry.id   AF-A0A5C8UKP6-F1
#
_cell.length_a   1.000
_cell.length_b   1.000
_cell.length_c   1.000
_cell.angle_alpha   90.00
_cell.angle_beta   90.00
_cell.angle_gamma   90.00
#
_symmetry.space_group_name_H-M   'P 1'
#
loop_
_entity.id
_entity.type
_entity.pdbx_description
1 polymer ?
#
loop_
_entity_poly.entity_id
_entity_poly.type
_entity_poly.pdbx_seq_one_letter_code
_entity_poly.pdbx_strand_id
1 'polypeptide(L)'
;MSRFTTGRNASGAPERQKQRGLQRSSCRAGLEYYRENFSDTGRGVATRRGERRILVPLLTVDASAGVRGLLYDRLRLRAHDIRGVILECGHYAPEERPLELAKALLSFWSRWSKRPA
;
A
#
# COMPACT_ATOMS: atom_id res chain seq x y z
N MET A 1 -1.61 -43.59 37.51
CA MET A 1 -0.45 -42.87 36.95
C MET A 1 -0.90 -42.11 35.71
N SER A 2 -1.35 -40.86 35.85
CA SER A 2 -1.89 -40.05 34.75
C SER A 2 -0.88 -38.98 34.34
N ARG A 3 -0.52 -38.92 33.04
CA ARG A 3 0.43 -37.96 32.48
C ARG A 3 -0.27 -36.63 32.21
N PHE A 4 0.26 -35.55 32.80
CA PHE A 4 -0.09 -34.18 32.42
C PHE A 4 0.50 -33.86 31.04
N THR A 5 -0.36 -33.65 30.04
CA THR A 5 -0.01 -32.99 28.78
C THR A 5 -0.29 -31.50 28.90
N THR A 6 0.77 -30.72 29.12
CA THR A 6 0.68 -29.25 29.11
C THR A 6 0.33 -28.77 27.71
N GLY A 7 -0.83 -28.10 27.62
CA GLY A 7 -1.32 -27.43 26.41
C GLY A 7 -0.30 -26.43 25.88
N ARG A 8 -0.05 -26.51 24.56
CA ARG A 8 0.81 -25.60 23.83
C ARG A 8 0.01 -24.31 23.60
N ASN A 9 0.28 -23.27 24.40
CA ASN A 9 -0.36 -21.96 24.25
C ASN A 9 0.00 -21.35 22.89
N ALA A 10 -0.99 -21.23 22.00
CA ALA A 10 -0.87 -20.70 20.65
C ALA A 10 -0.95 -19.16 20.61
N SER A 11 -0.19 -18.45 21.46
CA SER A 11 -0.28 -16.98 21.57
C SER A 11 0.88 -16.21 20.91
N GLY A 12 1.77 -16.86 20.17
CA GLY A 12 2.98 -16.22 19.60
C GLY A 12 3.01 -15.99 18.08
N ALA A 13 1.91 -16.22 17.37
CA ALA A 13 1.92 -16.22 15.89
C ALA A 13 2.08 -14.83 15.22
N PRO A 14 1.43 -13.73 15.66
CA PRO A 14 1.47 -12.49 14.89
C PRO A 14 2.81 -11.74 14.99
N GLU A 15 3.56 -11.93 16.08
CA GLU A 15 4.79 -11.18 16.34
C GLU A 15 6.02 -11.74 15.60
N ARG A 16 6.09 -13.08 15.41
CA ARG A 16 7.18 -13.71 14.66
C ARG A 16 7.18 -13.37 13.16
N GLN A 17 6.02 -13.05 12.58
CA GLN A 17 5.93 -12.72 11.15
C GLN A 17 6.56 -11.36 10.85
N LYS A 18 6.40 -10.38 11.75
CA LYS A 18 6.98 -9.03 11.59
C LYS A 18 8.51 -9.04 11.68
N GLN A 19 9.09 -9.86 12.54
CA GLN A 19 10.53 -9.93 12.77
C GLN A 19 11.33 -10.59 11.63
N ARG A 20 10.67 -11.41 10.78
CA ARG A 20 11.32 -12.01 9.59
C ARG A 20 11.54 -11.01 8.44
N GLY A 21 10.97 -9.80 8.51
CA GLY A 21 11.14 -8.75 7.51
C GLY A 21 12.43 -7.93 7.62
N LEU A 22 13.19 -8.09 8.72
CA LEU A 22 14.45 -7.38 8.98
C LEU A 22 15.69 -8.24 8.69
N GLN A 23 15.58 -9.17 7.72
CA GLN A 23 16.78 -9.83 7.21
C GLN A 23 17.67 -8.78 6.51
N ARG A 24 19.00 -8.95 6.59
CA ARG A 24 19.96 -8.00 5.98
C ARG A 24 19.66 -7.73 4.50
N SER A 25 19.19 -8.73 3.77
CA SER A 25 18.76 -8.61 2.38
C SER A 25 17.54 -7.70 2.22
N SER A 26 16.54 -7.79 3.09
CA SER A 26 15.32 -6.98 3.07
C SER A 26 15.61 -5.50 3.36
N CYS A 27 16.46 -5.20 4.35
CA CYS A 27 16.87 -3.82 4.64
C CYS A 27 17.67 -3.22 3.47
N ARG A 28 18.62 -3.98 2.90
CA ARG A 28 19.39 -3.52 1.74
C ARG A 28 18.47 -3.25 0.55
N ALA A 29 17.55 -4.15 0.24
CA ALA A 29 16.61 -3.96 -0.86
C ALA A 29 15.71 -2.73 -0.67
N GLY A 30 15.21 -2.51 0.55
CA GLY A 30 14.40 -1.32 0.87
C GLY A 30 15.17 -0.01 0.71
N LEU A 31 16.42 0.04 1.15
CA LEU A 31 17.26 1.24 1.02
C LEU A 31 17.75 1.47 -0.41
N GLU A 32 17.97 0.41 -1.17
CA GLU A 32 18.37 0.48 -2.58
C GLU A 32 17.32 1.19 -3.44
N TYR A 33 16.03 1.02 -3.12
CA TYR A 33 14.94 1.75 -3.78
C TYR A 33 15.14 3.27 -3.68
N TYR A 34 15.50 3.79 -2.52
CA TYR A 34 15.77 5.21 -2.34
C TYR A 34 17.02 5.65 -3.09
N ARG A 35 18.09 4.83 -3.04
CA ARG A 35 19.35 5.11 -3.73
C ARG A 35 19.14 5.27 -5.24
N GLU A 36 18.32 4.40 -5.84
CA GLU A 36 18.02 4.44 -7.27
C GLU A 36 17.06 5.58 -7.64
N ASN A 37 15.91 5.71 -6.97
CA ASN A 37 14.90 6.70 -7.35
C ASN A 37 15.35 8.15 -7.15
N PHE A 38 16.29 8.39 -6.23
CA PHE A 38 16.87 9.71 -6.02
C PHE A 38 18.19 9.93 -6.79
N SER A 39 18.68 8.96 -7.55
CA SER A 39 19.79 9.16 -8.50
C SER A 39 19.35 10.03 -9.70
N ASP A 40 20.31 10.59 -10.43
CA ASP A 40 20.01 11.39 -11.63
C ASP A 40 19.25 10.56 -12.69
N THR A 41 19.69 9.32 -12.89
CA THR A 41 19.03 8.36 -13.78
C THR A 41 17.60 8.07 -13.33
N GLY A 42 17.39 7.77 -12.04
CA GLY A 42 16.07 7.50 -11.47
C GLY A 42 15.12 8.68 -11.62
N ARG A 43 15.60 9.91 -11.36
CA ARG A 43 14.82 11.13 -11.56
C ARG A 43 14.48 11.35 -13.04
N GLY A 44 15.41 11.11 -13.95
CA GLY A 44 15.16 11.18 -15.40
C GLY A 44 14.08 10.20 -15.86
N VAL A 45 14.11 8.96 -15.37
CA VAL A 45 13.07 7.95 -15.65
C VAL A 45 11.71 8.39 -15.07
N ALA A 46 11.68 8.92 -13.84
CA ALA A 46 10.45 9.40 -13.21
C ALA A 46 9.84 10.57 -13.98
N THR A 47 10.65 11.54 -14.42
CA THR A 47 10.20 12.66 -15.26
C THR A 47 9.57 12.16 -16.56
N ARG A 48 10.27 11.29 -17.30
CA ARG A 48 9.76 10.72 -18.56
C ARG A 48 8.47 9.90 -18.36
N ARG A 49 8.33 9.18 -17.26
CA ARG A 49 7.07 8.49 -16.91
C ARG A 49 5.95 9.50 -16.61
N GLY A 50 6.29 10.59 -15.92
CA GLY A 50 5.37 11.67 -15.58
C GLY A 50 4.85 12.48 -16.76
N GLU A 51 5.44 12.37 -17.95
CA GLU A 51 4.92 12.98 -19.18
C GLU A 51 3.72 12.21 -19.75
N ARG A 52 3.53 10.95 -19.36
CA ARG A 52 2.46 10.10 -19.89
C ARG A 52 1.18 10.22 -19.07
N ARG A 53 0.04 10.18 -19.76
CA ARG A 53 -1.29 10.11 -19.13
C ARG A 53 -1.56 8.71 -18.59
N ILE A 54 -2.30 8.63 -17.49
CA ILE A 54 -2.78 7.37 -16.90
C ILE A 54 -4.17 7.11 -17.46
N LEU A 55 -4.30 6.12 -18.34
CA LEU A 55 -5.53 5.82 -19.07
C LEU A 55 -6.43 4.81 -18.36
N VAL A 56 -5.91 4.10 -17.37
CA VAL A 56 -6.68 3.17 -16.55
C VAL A 56 -7.39 3.92 -15.41
N PRO A 57 -8.56 3.44 -14.95
CA PRO A 57 -9.18 3.98 -13.76
C PRO A 57 -8.27 3.90 -12.54
N LEU A 58 -8.20 4.99 -11.77
CA LEU A 58 -7.29 5.11 -10.64
C LEU A 58 -8.07 5.42 -9.35
N LEU A 59 -7.76 4.66 -8.30
CA LEU A 59 -8.14 4.99 -6.93
C LEU A 59 -6.88 5.39 -6.17
N THR A 60 -6.93 6.54 -5.53
CA THR A 60 -5.95 6.97 -4.53
C THR A 60 -6.57 6.81 -3.14
N VAL A 61 -5.83 6.17 -2.24
CA VAL A 61 -6.19 6.02 -0.83
C VAL A 61 -5.11 6.75 -0.05
N ASP A 62 -5.49 7.86 0.54
CA ASP A 62 -4.63 8.68 1.38
C ASP A 62 -4.96 8.47 2.86
N ALA A 63 -3.98 8.74 3.71
CA ALA A 63 -4.15 8.75 5.16
C ALA A 63 -4.16 10.18 5.71
N SER A 64 -5.03 10.44 6.67
CA SER A 64 -5.22 11.74 7.32
C SER A 64 -3.94 12.27 7.97
N ALA A 65 -3.15 11.41 8.60
CA ALA A 65 -1.85 11.76 9.20
C ALA A 65 -0.66 11.37 8.29
N GLY A 66 -0.92 11.11 7.00
CA GLY A 66 0.09 10.89 5.97
C GLY A 66 0.29 12.10 5.06
N VAL A 67 0.56 11.85 3.78
CA VAL A 67 0.71 12.91 2.74
C VAL A 67 -0.62 13.56 2.32
N ARG A 68 -1.74 13.12 2.91
CA ARG A 68 -3.05 13.78 2.96
C ARG A 68 -3.50 14.46 1.66
N GLY A 69 -3.90 13.66 0.68
CA GLY A 69 -4.50 14.13 -0.58
C GLY A 69 -3.49 14.60 -1.62
N LEU A 70 -2.21 14.76 -1.25
CA LEU A 70 -1.15 15.10 -2.18
C LEU A 70 -1.06 14.08 -3.33
N LEU A 71 -1.31 12.80 -3.07
CA LEU A 71 -1.30 11.78 -4.10
C LEU A 71 -2.40 12.03 -5.15
N TYR A 72 -3.63 12.27 -4.69
CA TYR A 72 -4.75 12.62 -5.55
C TYR A 72 -4.44 13.87 -6.39
N ASP A 73 -3.98 14.95 -5.77
CA ASP A 73 -3.71 16.22 -6.45
C ASP A 73 -2.62 16.13 -7.50
N ARG A 74 -1.59 15.31 -7.27
CA ARG A 74 -0.48 15.14 -8.22
C ARG A 74 -0.89 14.28 -9.41
N LEU A 75 -1.77 13.31 -9.20
CA LEU A 75 -2.17 12.36 -10.23
C LEU A 75 -3.38 12.83 -11.04
N ARG A 76 -4.28 13.64 -10.47
CA ARG A 76 -5.50 14.11 -11.16
C ARG A 76 -5.23 14.92 -12.42
N LEU A 77 -4.08 15.58 -12.50
CA LEU A 77 -3.68 16.33 -13.70
C LEU A 77 -3.33 15.44 -14.90
N ARG A 78 -3.08 14.14 -14.67
CA ARG A 78 -2.58 13.18 -15.67
C ARG A 78 -3.51 11.99 -15.87
N ALA A 79 -4.34 11.67 -14.88
CA ALA A 79 -5.28 10.56 -14.93
C ALA A 79 -6.54 10.91 -15.73
N HIS A 80 -7.05 9.95 -16.49
CA HIS A 80 -8.32 10.08 -17.21
C HIS A 80 -9.54 9.92 -16.29
N ASP A 81 -9.51 8.94 -15.39
CA ASP A 81 -10.52 8.73 -14.33
C ASP A 81 -9.78 8.48 -13.02
N ILE A 82 -9.92 9.39 -12.06
CA ILE A 82 -9.30 9.30 -10.74
C ILE A 82 -10.33 9.54 -9.65
N ARG A 83 -10.20 8.79 -8.56
CA ARG A 83 -10.96 8.97 -7.33
C ARG A 83 -10.02 8.99 -6.14
N GLY A 84 -10.39 9.78 -5.13
CA GLY A 84 -9.65 9.90 -3.89
C GLY A 84 -10.52 9.53 -2.71
N VAL A 85 -9.96 8.79 -1.78
CA VAL A 85 -10.50 8.61 -0.43
C VAL A 85 -9.41 8.94 0.57
N ILE A 86 -9.79 9.60 1.66
CA ILE A 86 -8.89 9.86 2.79
C ILE A 86 -9.41 9.04 3.96
N LEU A 87 -8.54 8.23 4.55
CA LEU A 87 -8.82 7.43 5.74
C LEU A 87 -8.28 8.14 6.98
N GLU A 88 -9.05 8.14 8.06
CA GLU A 88 -8.66 8.75 9.34
C GLU A 88 -7.69 7.83 10.11
N CYS A 89 -6.47 7.72 9.59
CA CYS A 89 -5.35 6.96 10.14
C CYS A 89 -3.98 7.60 9.86
N GLY A 90 -2.94 7.00 10.44
CA GLY A 90 -1.54 7.20 10.12
C GLY A 90 -1.11 6.54 8.81
N HIS A 91 0.20 6.42 8.62
CA HIS A 91 0.80 6.02 7.34
C HIS A 91 0.43 4.58 6.91
N TYR A 92 0.13 3.70 7.86
CA TYR A 92 -0.05 2.27 7.62
C TYR A 92 -1.53 1.89 7.59
N ALA A 93 -2.26 2.44 6.60
CA ALA A 93 -3.69 2.21 6.43
C ALA A 93 -4.14 0.72 6.43
N PRO A 94 -3.39 -0.24 5.84
CA PRO A 94 -3.76 -1.65 5.90
C PRO A 94 -3.79 -2.21 7.33
N GLU A 95 -2.92 -1.73 8.20
CA GLU A 95 -2.84 -2.14 9.60
C GLU A 95 -3.77 -1.33 10.51
N GLU A 96 -3.95 -0.04 10.23
CA GLU A 96 -4.68 0.89 11.09
C GLU A 96 -6.20 0.91 10.80
N ARG A 97 -6.59 0.82 9.52
CA ARG A 97 -8.00 0.85 9.07
C ARG A 97 -8.29 -0.25 8.03
N PRO A 98 -8.01 -1.53 8.34
CA PRO A 98 -8.13 -2.63 7.38
C PRO A 98 -9.52 -2.73 6.73
N LEU A 99 -10.58 -2.55 7.53
CA LEU A 99 -11.96 -2.68 7.04
C LEU A 99 -12.37 -1.51 6.13
N GLU A 100 -11.98 -0.29 6.46
CA GLU A 100 -12.27 0.89 5.64
C GLU A 100 -11.51 0.85 4.32
N LEU A 101 -10.22 0.45 4.37
CA LEU A 101 -9.42 0.21 3.19
C LEU A 101 -10.06 -0.87 2.30
N ALA A 102 -10.42 -2.02 2.86
CA ALA A 102 -11.06 -3.09 2.11
C ALA A 102 -12.39 -2.64 1.48
N LYS A 103 -13.21 -1.87 2.20
CA LYS A 103 -14.46 -1.30 1.69
C LYS A 103 -14.22 -0.37 0.50
N ALA A 104 -13.23 0.52 0.59
CA ALA A 104 -12.87 1.43 -0.50
C ALA A 104 -12.42 0.68 -1.76
N LEU A 105 -11.57 -0.34 -1.58
CA LEU A 105 -11.08 -1.18 -2.66
C LEU A 105 -12.20 -1.99 -3.33
N LEU A 106 -13.04 -2.67 -2.54
CA LEU A 106 -14.17 -3.46 -3.06
C LEU A 106 -15.19 -2.58 -3.79
N SER A 107 -15.48 -1.39 -3.26
CA SER A 107 -16.39 -0.43 -3.89
C SER A 107 -15.84 0.11 -5.21
N PHE A 108 -14.52 0.28 -5.30
CA PHE A 108 -13.88 0.66 -6.57
C PHE A 108 -13.98 -0.46 -7.60
N TRP A 109 -13.61 -1.70 -7.24
CA TRP A 109 -13.62 -2.82 -8.17
C TRP A 109 -15.03 -3.25 -8.59
N SER A 110 -16.03 -3.20 -7.71
CA SER A 110 -17.41 -3.59 -8.05
C SER A 110 -17.96 -2.78 -9.22
N ARG A 111 -17.53 -1.52 -9.36
CA ARG A 111 -17.92 -0.65 -10.47
C ARG A 111 -17.30 -1.06 -11.82
N TRP A 112 -16.14 -1.71 -11.79
CA TRP A 112 -15.40 -2.15 -12.98
C TRP A 112 -15.56 -3.65 -13.28
N SER A 113 -16.07 -4.42 -12.32
CA SER A 113 -16.30 -5.86 -12.44
C SER A 113 -17.54 -6.24 -13.26
N LYS A 114 -18.18 -5.30 -13.96
CA LYS A 114 -19.20 -5.64 -14.95
C LYS A 114 -18.52 -6.33 -16.13
N ARG A 115 -18.45 -7.67 -16.09
CA ARG A 115 -18.16 -8.47 -17.29
C ARG A 115 -19.24 -8.15 -18.32
N PRO A 116 -18.91 -7.88 -19.60
CA PRO A 116 -19.91 -7.97 -20.65
C PRO A 116 -20.49 -9.39 -20.62
N ALA A 117 -21.82 -9.48 -20.67
CA ALA A 117 -22.54 -10.74 -20.84
C ALA A 117 -22.23 -11.33 -22.22
#